data_AF-A0A9W6Z3H7-F1
#
_entry.id   AF-A0A9W6Z3H7-F1
#
_cell.length_a   1.000
_cell.length_b   1.000
_cell.length_c   1.000
_cell.angle_alpha   90.00
_cell.angle_beta   90.00
_cell.angle_gamma   90.00
#
_symmetry.space_group_name_H-M   'P 1'
#
loop_
_entity.id
_entity.type
_entity.pdbx_description
1 polymer ?
#
loop_
_entity_poly.entity_id
_entity_poly.type
_entity_poly.pdbx_seq_one_letter_code
_entity_poly.pdbx_strand_id
1 'polypeptide(L)'
;MGATCYLNSLLQSYFFTKKFRNKVYQIPTEDELNLNIGSFGQYLEQPKSVSLALQRIFYKLQTSDKPLDTMELTQSFGWTGADAFTQHDVQELNRILMDRLETKMKGTEIEGCLNDIFVGKMKSFIRCINVDYESSRTEDFWDIQLNVKGLKNIKDSFANYIASELMDGDNKYDASGYGLQDAEKGVVFESFPPVLHLQLKRFEYDFEYDQLVKVNDRYEFFNDINLKPYLDKEAEGYVEDWTYQLHGVLVHQGDVSMGHYYAMIRPTAEDHWFRFDDDKVWRVTPSDVFEGNFGADKLNVDPRRLTRDEQQEYTLKRHTSAYMLVYMRKSKLNDLLAETETKDIPQHIVKQITYEHDQYQKLRKEQEEMHLYANFKIYTNHSFSKFCGFDLGPNTDDKFHYAEDLYDTESHPLKFRLYKTDLFSHVYDEVCKLLGKASNTQPEHLRFWNISARKNGTDRPLTPLPYDFSDEKFKDVTIEDIIKEIDLFPTRRRYNRGTQLSFFLEDSSYDLKFLSNSVYSLKTKHALPSHIDSIKDISEKLEKEHELVISKFSCKLPVVTDSTNLIMIKFFDLSTQKNTTDLL
;
A
#
# COMPACT_ATOMS: atom_id res chain seq x y z
N MET A 1 4.91 -6.74 -0.64
CA MET A 1 5.68 -5.49 -0.83
C MET A 1 7.14 -5.84 -1.09
N GLY A 2 7.89 -4.99 -1.79
CA GLY A 2 9.31 -5.25 -2.12
C GLY A 2 10.25 -4.93 -0.95
N ALA A 3 11.38 -5.66 -0.90
CA ALA A 3 12.53 -5.54 0.01
C ALA A 3 12.27 -5.50 1.54
N THR A 4 11.08 -5.84 2.03
CA THR A 4 10.75 -5.89 3.49
C THR A 4 10.87 -7.30 4.09
N CYS A 5 11.40 -8.27 3.35
CA CYS A 5 11.44 -9.68 3.75
C CYS A 5 12.22 -9.92 5.05
N TYR A 6 13.23 -9.08 5.34
CA TYR A 6 14.00 -9.14 6.58
C TYR A 6 13.16 -8.75 7.80
N LEU A 7 12.31 -7.73 7.67
CA LEU A 7 11.36 -7.32 8.69
C LEU A 7 10.32 -8.42 8.92
N ASN A 8 9.81 -9.05 7.86
CA ASN A 8 8.86 -10.16 7.98
C ASN A 8 9.47 -11.32 8.77
N SER A 9 10.71 -11.70 8.45
CA SER A 9 11.45 -12.77 9.12
C SER A 9 11.64 -12.47 10.62
N LEU A 10 12.00 -11.24 10.95
CA LEU A 10 12.17 -10.79 12.33
C LEU A 10 10.83 -10.75 13.11
N LEU A 11 9.76 -10.25 12.48
CA LEU A 11 8.42 -10.18 13.08
C LEU A 11 7.88 -11.57 13.40
N GLN A 12 8.08 -12.55 12.52
CA GLN A 12 7.70 -13.94 12.79
C GLN A 12 8.48 -14.50 13.99
N SER A 13 9.79 -14.26 14.05
CA SER A 13 10.62 -14.68 15.19
C SER A 13 10.11 -14.09 16.52
N TYR A 14 9.73 -12.82 16.52
CA TYR A 14 9.17 -12.18 17.70
C TYR A 14 7.76 -12.67 18.05
N PHE A 15 6.92 -12.90 17.05
CA PHE A 15 5.57 -13.41 17.25
C PHE A 15 5.57 -14.79 17.92
N PHE A 16 6.50 -15.67 17.55
CA PHE A 16 6.64 -17.00 18.16
C PHE A 16 7.37 -17.01 19.51
N THR A 17 8.00 -15.89 19.88
CA THR A 17 8.42 -15.64 21.27
C THR A 17 7.20 -15.24 22.09
N LYS A 18 6.36 -16.21 22.46
CA LYS A 18 5.01 -15.97 23.01
C LYS A 18 5.01 -15.11 24.28
N LYS A 19 6.00 -15.30 25.17
CA LYS A 19 6.17 -14.43 26.35
C LYS A 19 6.37 -12.96 25.97
N PHE A 20 7.18 -12.68 24.94
CA PHE A 20 7.35 -11.33 24.41
C PHE A 20 6.06 -10.79 23.80
N ARG A 21 5.38 -11.60 22.97
CA ARG A 21 4.06 -11.25 22.40
C ARG A 21 3.06 -10.84 23.49
N ASN A 22 2.98 -11.59 24.58
CA ASN A 22 2.08 -11.30 25.72
C ASN A 22 2.44 -9.97 26.39
N LYS A 23 3.74 -9.67 26.54
CA LYS A 23 4.19 -8.39 27.10
C LYS A 23 3.90 -7.22 26.16
N VAL A 24 4.03 -7.41 24.85
CA VAL A 24 3.65 -6.40 23.86
C VAL A 24 2.15 -6.08 23.92
N TYR A 25 1.29 -7.07 24.14
CA TYR A 25 -0.14 -6.84 24.35
C TYR A 25 -0.45 -6.00 25.60
N GLN A 26 0.38 -6.05 26.64
CA GLN A 26 0.18 -5.27 27.87
C GLN A 26 0.59 -3.79 27.74
N ILE A 27 1.16 -3.35 26.61
CA ILE A 27 1.54 -1.95 26.41
C ILE A 27 0.27 -1.07 26.27
N PRO A 28 0.16 0.03 27.02
CA PRO A 28 -1.01 0.91 26.95
C PRO A 28 -1.03 1.70 25.63
N THR A 29 -2.04 1.42 24.79
CA THR A 29 -2.23 2.06 23.47
C THR A 29 -3.69 2.45 23.20
N GLU A 30 -4.54 2.40 24.23
CA GLU A 30 -6.00 2.60 24.11
C GLU A 30 -6.38 3.99 23.59
N ASP A 31 -5.64 5.02 24.02
CA ASP A 31 -5.92 6.43 23.70
C ASP A 31 -5.32 6.91 22.38
N GLU A 32 -4.61 6.05 21.64
CA GLU A 32 -3.89 6.46 20.42
C GLU A 32 -4.80 6.60 19.18
N LEU A 33 -5.98 5.95 19.17
CA LEU A 33 -6.92 6.03 18.05
C LEU A 33 -8.30 6.47 18.49
N ASN A 34 -8.83 7.50 17.83
CA ASN A 34 -10.21 7.92 18.01
C ASN A 34 -11.12 7.20 16.99
N LEU A 35 -12.09 6.45 17.51
CA LEU A 35 -13.10 5.74 16.71
C LEU A 35 -14.28 6.65 16.30
N ASN A 36 -14.48 7.79 16.99
CA ASN A 36 -15.58 8.73 16.75
C ASN A 36 -15.18 9.83 15.76
N ILE A 37 -14.66 9.45 14.59
CA ILE A 37 -14.26 10.38 13.53
C ILE A 37 -15.32 10.38 12.41
N GLY A 38 -15.55 11.55 11.79
CA GLY A 38 -16.61 11.76 10.80
C GLY A 38 -16.48 10.98 9.49
N SER A 39 -15.33 10.36 9.20
CA SER A 39 -15.16 9.50 8.02
C SER A 39 -14.12 8.39 8.24
N PHE A 40 -14.29 7.27 7.53
CA PHE A 40 -13.35 6.14 7.58
C PHE A 40 -11.96 6.49 6.99
N GLY A 41 -11.90 7.38 5.99
CA GLY A 41 -10.63 7.85 5.44
C GLY A 41 -9.76 8.55 6.48
N GLN A 42 -10.35 9.47 7.25
CA GLN A 42 -9.66 10.16 8.34
C GLN A 42 -9.23 9.20 9.46
N TYR A 43 -9.99 8.13 9.70
CA TYR A 43 -9.60 7.10 10.66
C TYR A 43 -8.30 6.38 10.22
N LEU A 44 -8.17 6.05 8.93
CA LEU A 44 -6.99 5.34 8.41
C LEU A 44 -5.71 6.18 8.48
N GLU A 45 -5.84 7.49 8.28
CA GLU A 45 -4.72 8.46 8.30
C GLU A 45 -4.20 8.78 9.71
N GLN A 46 -4.87 8.33 10.77
CA GLN A 46 -4.40 8.55 12.14
C GLN A 46 -3.01 7.92 12.35
N PRO A 47 -2.07 8.67 12.97
CA PRO A 47 -0.74 8.16 13.24
C PRO A 47 -0.83 7.01 14.24
N LYS A 48 -0.16 5.90 13.92
CA LYS A 48 -0.08 4.73 14.79
C LYS A 48 1.33 4.66 15.35
N SER A 49 1.47 4.49 16.66
CA SER A 49 2.79 4.23 17.24
C SER A 49 3.32 2.85 16.80
N VAL A 50 4.63 2.66 16.93
CA VAL A 50 5.28 1.35 16.67
C VAL A 50 4.66 0.26 17.55
N SER A 51 4.38 0.57 18.82
CA SER A 51 3.75 -0.38 19.75
C SER A 51 2.36 -0.79 19.31
N LEU A 52 1.51 0.16 18.92
CA LEU A 52 0.16 -0.12 18.43
C LEU A 52 0.19 -0.91 17.11
N ALA A 53 1.04 -0.52 16.17
CA ALA A 53 1.22 -1.24 14.91
C ALA A 53 1.66 -2.69 15.15
N LEU A 54 2.60 -2.92 16.09
CA LEU A 54 3.06 -4.25 16.44
C LEU A 54 1.98 -5.11 17.11
N GLN A 55 1.21 -4.55 18.05
CA GLN A 55 0.08 -5.23 18.67
C GLN A 55 -0.96 -5.66 17.63
N ARG A 56 -1.27 -4.79 16.67
CA ARG A 56 -2.21 -5.08 15.57
C ARG A 56 -1.66 -6.18 14.66
N ILE A 57 -0.37 -6.14 14.31
CA ILE A 57 0.28 -7.20 13.52
C ILE A 57 0.21 -8.54 14.25
N PHE A 58 0.57 -8.60 15.53
CA PHE A 58 0.52 -9.85 16.29
C PHE A 58 -0.90 -10.38 16.42
N TYR A 59 -1.88 -9.52 16.68
CA TYR A 59 -3.28 -9.95 16.71
C TYR A 59 -3.71 -10.51 15.35
N LYS A 60 -3.43 -9.79 14.25
CA LYS A 60 -3.74 -10.25 12.91
C LYS A 60 -3.02 -11.57 12.58
N LEU A 61 -1.76 -11.77 12.99
CA LEU A 61 -1.02 -13.04 12.80
C LEU A 61 -1.66 -14.22 13.56
N GLN A 62 -2.32 -13.94 14.67
CA GLN A 62 -2.98 -14.96 15.49
C GLN A 62 -4.37 -15.33 14.96
N THR A 63 -5.10 -14.39 14.33
CA THR A 63 -6.52 -14.60 13.95
C THR A 63 -6.79 -14.65 12.45
N SER A 64 -5.94 -14.06 11.60
CA SER A 64 -6.17 -13.95 10.16
C SER A 64 -5.78 -15.25 9.44
N ASP A 65 -6.59 -15.62 8.45
CA ASP A 65 -6.29 -16.66 7.46
C ASP A 65 -5.59 -16.11 6.21
N LYS A 66 -5.46 -14.78 6.09
CA LYS A 66 -4.86 -14.09 4.95
C LYS A 66 -3.46 -13.55 5.28
N PRO A 67 -2.57 -13.48 4.27
CA PRO A 67 -1.29 -12.78 4.40
C PRO A 67 -1.49 -11.34 4.86
N LEU A 68 -0.55 -10.88 5.68
CA LEU A 68 -0.61 -9.55 6.29
C LEU A 68 0.32 -8.58 5.60
N ASP A 69 -0.10 -7.32 5.62
CA ASP A 69 0.72 -6.20 5.18
C ASP A 69 1.37 -5.51 6.39
N THR A 70 2.63 -5.15 6.27
CA THR A 70 3.43 -4.47 7.30
C THR A 70 3.52 -2.96 7.09
N MET A 71 2.77 -2.39 6.13
CA MET A 71 2.71 -0.94 5.89
C MET A 71 2.49 -0.10 7.15
N GLU A 72 1.57 -0.52 8.01
CA GLU A 72 1.27 0.22 9.24
C GLU A 72 2.52 0.38 10.13
N LEU A 73 3.37 -0.65 10.16
CA LEU A 73 4.59 -0.67 10.94
C LEU A 73 5.70 0.15 10.27
N THR A 74 5.92 0.02 8.96
CA THR A 74 6.94 0.81 8.25
C THR A 74 6.62 2.31 8.31
N GLN A 75 5.34 2.67 8.18
CA GLN A 75 4.87 4.05 8.37
C GLN A 75 5.12 4.56 9.79
N SER A 76 4.95 3.72 10.82
CA SER A 76 5.20 4.11 12.22
C SER A 76 6.68 4.39 12.53
N PHE A 77 7.61 3.80 11.74
CA PHE A 77 9.03 4.13 11.79
C PHE A 77 9.36 5.46 11.10
N GLY A 78 8.43 6.02 10.32
CA GLY A 78 8.64 7.21 9.50
C GLY A 78 9.23 6.89 8.12
N TRP A 79 9.26 5.62 7.73
CA TRP A 79 9.74 5.22 6.40
C TRP A 79 8.67 5.48 5.36
N THR A 80 9.01 6.27 4.34
CA THR A 80 8.11 6.56 3.22
C THR A 80 8.45 5.66 2.04
N GLY A 81 7.57 5.62 1.03
CA GLY A 81 7.56 4.58 -0.01
C GLY A 81 8.93 4.14 -0.55
N ALA A 82 9.87 5.06 -0.80
CA ALA A 82 11.22 4.71 -1.29
C ALA A 82 12.13 4.05 -0.23
N ASP A 83 12.03 4.46 1.02
CA ASP A 83 12.80 3.93 2.16
C ASP A 83 12.35 2.50 2.51
N ALA A 84 11.10 2.15 2.23
CA ALA A 84 10.62 0.77 2.40
C ALA A 84 11.29 -0.22 1.43
N PHE A 85 11.95 0.26 0.36
CA PHE A 85 12.70 -0.56 -0.59
C PHE A 85 14.21 -0.61 -0.30
N THR A 86 14.70 0.11 0.71
CA THR A 86 16.10 0.00 1.14
C THR A 86 16.27 -1.19 2.07
N GLN A 87 17.28 -2.03 1.79
CA GLN A 87 17.66 -3.10 2.69
C GLN A 87 18.41 -2.49 3.87
N HIS A 88 17.77 -2.48 5.04
CA HIS A 88 18.39 -2.10 6.30
C HIS A 88 19.05 -3.31 6.96
N ASP A 89 20.09 -3.07 7.76
CA ASP A 89 20.62 -4.11 8.63
C ASP A 89 19.54 -4.52 9.64
N VAL A 90 19.26 -5.83 9.73
CA VAL A 90 18.26 -6.39 10.65
C VAL A 90 18.57 -6.00 12.10
N GLN A 91 19.86 -5.88 12.44
CA GLN A 91 20.29 -5.49 13.78
C GLN A 91 19.92 -4.04 14.11
N GLU A 92 20.13 -3.11 13.18
CA GLU A 92 19.79 -1.69 13.36
C GLU A 92 18.29 -1.53 13.55
N LEU A 93 17.49 -2.14 12.68
CA LEU A 93 16.03 -2.16 12.81
C LEU A 93 15.60 -2.77 14.14
N ASN A 94 16.23 -3.88 14.53
CA ASN A 94 15.90 -4.54 15.79
C ASN A 94 16.15 -3.63 17.00
N ARG A 95 17.29 -2.92 17.00
CA ARG A 95 17.62 -1.98 18.07
C ARG A 95 16.63 -0.82 18.14
N ILE A 96 16.26 -0.26 16.99
CA ILE A 96 15.25 0.83 16.91
C ILE A 96 13.89 0.35 17.43
N LEU A 97 13.48 -0.86 17.04
CA LEU A 97 12.22 -1.45 17.50
C LEU A 97 12.22 -1.63 19.03
N MET A 98 13.29 -2.20 19.59
CA MET A 98 13.39 -2.45 21.03
C MET A 98 13.42 -1.14 21.83
N ASP A 99 14.16 -0.12 21.39
CA ASP A 99 14.22 1.19 22.06
C ASP A 99 12.86 1.92 22.07
N ARG A 100 12.12 1.84 20.95
CA ARG A 100 10.76 2.39 20.85
C ARG A 100 9.80 1.69 21.81
N LEU A 101 9.89 0.36 21.92
CA LEU A 101 9.07 -0.44 22.84
C LEU A 101 9.44 -0.15 24.29
N GLU A 102 10.73 -0.14 24.63
CA GLU A 102 11.23 0.13 25.99
C GLU A 102 10.76 1.52 26.47
N THR A 103 10.85 2.53 25.61
CA THR A 103 10.39 3.89 25.92
C THR A 103 8.90 3.94 26.25
N LYS A 104 8.07 3.14 25.56
CA LYS A 104 6.62 3.05 25.81
C LYS A 104 6.27 2.18 27.02
N MET A 105 7.17 1.29 27.44
CA MET A 105 6.99 0.45 28.62
C MET A 105 7.44 1.13 29.91
N LYS A 106 8.30 2.16 29.85
CA LYS A 106 8.73 2.94 31.02
C LYS A 106 7.54 3.57 31.75
N GLY A 107 7.50 3.42 33.07
CA GLY A 107 6.40 3.91 33.90
C GLY A 107 5.15 3.03 33.92
N THR A 108 5.22 1.82 33.37
CA THR A 108 4.13 0.82 33.39
C THR A 108 4.52 -0.42 34.19
N GLU A 109 3.57 -1.31 34.48
CA GLU A 109 3.84 -2.57 35.22
C GLU A 109 4.77 -3.55 34.47
N ILE A 110 4.98 -3.34 33.17
CA ILE A 110 5.85 -4.15 32.31
C ILE A 110 7.21 -3.50 32.04
N GLU A 111 7.54 -2.44 32.77
CA GLU A 111 8.86 -1.80 32.70
C GLU A 111 9.98 -2.82 32.94
N GLY A 112 11.04 -2.75 32.12
CA GLY A 112 12.19 -3.66 32.22
C GLY A 112 11.96 -5.08 31.70
N CYS A 113 10.75 -5.46 31.26
CA CYS A 113 10.48 -6.83 30.82
C CYS A 113 11.31 -7.28 29.60
N LEU A 114 11.75 -6.33 28.76
CA LEU A 114 12.63 -6.63 27.64
C LEU A 114 14.03 -7.04 28.11
N ASN A 115 14.51 -6.43 29.20
CA ASN A 115 15.80 -6.76 29.80
C ASN A 115 15.77 -8.20 30.33
N ASP A 116 14.66 -8.60 30.96
CA ASP A 116 14.49 -9.97 31.48
C ASP A 116 14.44 -11.05 30.39
N ILE A 117 14.07 -10.69 29.15
CA ILE A 117 13.89 -11.66 28.05
C ILE A 117 15.11 -11.72 27.14
N PHE A 118 15.68 -10.57 26.79
CA PHE A 118 16.67 -10.43 25.71
C PHE A 118 18.04 -9.90 26.15
N VAL A 119 18.18 -9.35 27.36
CA VAL A 119 19.44 -8.73 27.79
C VAL A 119 20.30 -9.69 28.61
N GLY A 120 21.55 -9.85 28.19
CA GLY A 120 22.62 -10.50 28.95
C GLY A 120 23.69 -9.50 29.37
N LYS A 121 24.65 -9.97 30.17
CA LYS A 121 25.78 -9.16 30.65
C LYS A 121 27.10 -9.79 30.27
N MET A 122 28.03 -8.96 29.81
CA MET A 122 29.41 -9.34 29.55
C MET A 122 30.37 -8.40 30.26
N LYS A 123 31.53 -8.92 30.64
CA LYS A 123 32.61 -8.18 31.30
C LYS A 123 33.79 -8.12 30.35
N SER A 124 34.14 -6.91 29.93
CA SER A 124 35.40 -6.62 29.25
C SER A 124 36.45 -6.33 30.30
N PHE A 125 37.58 -7.04 30.25
CA PHE A 125 38.70 -6.82 31.16
C PHE A 125 39.98 -6.52 30.41
N ILE A 126 40.83 -5.72 31.04
CA ILE A 126 42.18 -5.40 30.59
C ILE A 126 43.09 -5.65 31.79
N ARG A 127 43.96 -6.63 31.68
CA ARG A 127 44.92 -7.00 32.73
C ARG A 127 46.34 -6.69 32.25
N CYS A 128 47.04 -5.81 32.96
CA CYS A 128 48.44 -5.54 32.66
C CYS A 128 49.32 -6.76 32.98
N ILE A 129 50.31 -7.03 32.12
CA ILE A 129 51.20 -8.19 32.29
C ILE A 129 52.32 -7.88 33.29
N ASN A 130 52.88 -6.66 33.21
CA ASN A 130 54.07 -6.26 33.97
C ASN A 130 53.73 -5.53 35.29
N VAL A 131 52.46 -5.22 35.53
CA VAL A 131 51.99 -4.43 36.67
C VAL A 131 50.70 -5.06 37.19
N ASP A 132 50.52 -5.07 38.51
CA ASP A 132 49.28 -5.51 39.17
C ASP A 132 48.18 -4.44 39.02
N TYR A 133 47.65 -4.34 37.80
CA TYR A 133 46.56 -3.45 37.44
C TYR A 133 45.58 -4.19 36.54
N GLU A 134 44.32 -4.26 36.97
CA GLU A 134 43.20 -4.80 36.18
C GLU A 134 42.10 -3.73 36.10
N SER A 135 41.66 -3.44 34.89
CA SER A 135 40.48 -2.63 34.61
C SER A 135 39.40 -3.54 34.05
N SER A 136 38.21 -3.51 34.63
CA SER A 136 37.07 -4.27 34.12
C SER A 136 35.84 -3.40 33.99
N ARG A 137 35.07 -3.60 32.92
CA ARG A 137 33.81 -2.92 32.65
C ARG A 137 32.75 -3.95 32.27
N THR A 138 31.64 -3.93 33.00
CA THR A 138 30.46 -4.74 32.68
C THR A 138 29.55 -3.95 31.74
N GLU A 139 29.07 -4.60 30.69
CA GLU A 139 28.20 -4.04 29.67
C GLU A 139 27.03 -4.99 29.38
N ASP A 140 25.87 -4.40 29.10
CA ASP A 140 24.67 -5.13 28.71
C ASP A 140 24.67 -5.37 27.19
N PHE A 141 24.18 -6.54 26.77
CA PHE A 141 24.05 -6.89 25.36
C PHE A 141 22.69 -7.49 25.04
N TRP A 142 22.18 -7.17 23.84
CA TRP A 142 20.90 -7.68 23.31
C TRP A 142 21.10 -8.75 22.25
N ASP A 143 22.26 -8.71 21.59
CA ASP A 143 22.67 -9.59 20.52
C ASP A 143 24.18 -9.83 20.63
N ILE A 144 24.63 -11.00 20.18
CA ILE A 144 26.06 -11.34 20.09
C ILE A 144 26.41 -11.49 18.62
N GLN A 145 27.42 -10.75 18.18
CA GLN A 145 27.93 -10.83 16.82
C GLN A 145 29.09 -11.81 16.75
N LEU A 146 28.87 -12.94 16.08
CA LEU A 146 29.83 -14.02 15.95
C LEU A 146 30.59 -13.93 14.63
N ASN A 147 31.92 -14.01 14.71
CA ASN A 147 32.77 -14.14 13.53
C ASN A 147 32.50 -15.49 12.84
N VAL A 148 32.41 -15.49 11.51
CA VAL A 148 32.16 -16.69 10.70
C VAL A 148 33.38 -17.06 9.85
N LYS A 149 34.06 -16.06 9.31
CA LYS A 149 35.21 -16.27 8.42
C LYS A 149 36.32 -17.03 9.12
N GLY A 150 36.78 -18.11 8.49
CA GLY A 150 37.85 -18.97 9.00
C GLY A 150 37.45 -19.88 10.16
N LEU A 151 36.17 -19.90 10.56
CA LEU A 151 35.66 -20.72 11.67
C LEU A 151 34.66 -21.74 11.14
N LYS A 152 34.66 -22.96 11.70
CA LYS A 152 33.85 -24.07 11.16
C LYS A 152 32.45 -24.12 11.75
N ASN A 153 32.28 -23.68 12.99
CA ASN A 153 31.04 -23.83 13.71
C ASN A 153 30.88 -22.79 14.83
N ILE A 154 29.67 -22.71 15.37
CA ILE A 154 29.28 -21.80 16.45
C ILE A 154 30.13 -21.90 17.71
N LYS A 155 30.63 -23.09 18.08
CA LYS A 155 31.46 -23.26 19.29
C LYS A 155 32.82 -22.63 19.11
N ASP A 156 33.39 -22.74 17.91
CA ASP A 156 34.66 -22.11 17.55
C ASP A 156 34.51 -20.58 17.60
N SER A 157 33.38 -20.04 17.15
CA SER A 157 33.10 -18.59 17.23
C SER A 157 32.92 -18.08 18.64
N PHE A 158 32.26 -18.82 19.53
CA PHE A 158 32.23 -18.43 20.95
C PHE A 158 33.60 -18.52 21.62
N ALA A 159 34.41 -19.54 21.28
CA ALA A 159 35.79 -19.63 21.77
C ALA A 159 36.67 -18.48 21.26
N ASN A 160 36.49 -18.08 19.99
CA ASN A 160 37.13 -16.91 19.42
C ASN A 160 36.65 -15.61 20.09
N TYR A 161 35.37 -15.51 20.45
CA TYR A 161 34.81 -14.32 21.08
C TYR A 161 35.41 -14.04 22.47
N ILE A 162 35.67 -15.08 23.26
CA ILE A 162 36.28 -14.96 24.59
C ILE A 162 37.82 -15.03 24.59
N ALA A 163 38.43 -15.18 23.40
CA ALA A 163 39.88 -15.26 23.30
C ALA A 163 40.50 -13.91 23.69
N SER A 164 41.51 -13.94 24.57
CA SER A 164 42.24 -12.73 24.96
C SER A 164 43.14 -12.25 23.82
N GLU A 165 43.07 -10.96 23.54
CA GLU A 165 43.97 -10.26 22.63
C GLU A 165 45.11 -9.63 23.44
N LEU A 166 46.33 -9.77 22.93
CA LEU A 166 47.50 -9.17 23.54
C LEU A 166 47.70 -7.76 22.96
N MET A 167 47.76 -6.77 23.84
CA MET A 167 47.99 -5.36 23.52
C MET A 167 49.46 -5.05 23.72
N ASP A 168 50.27 -5.16 22.65
CA ASP A 168 51.71 -4.87 22.65
C ASP A 168 52.12 -3.89 21.53
N GLY A 169 53.42 -3.59 21.50
CA GLY A 169 54.02 -2.72 20.48
C GLY A 169 53.43 -1.31 20.49
N ASP A 170 52.87 -0.89 19.35
CA ASP A 170 52.24 0.42 19.18
C ASP A 170 50.82 0.48 19.77
N ASN A 171 50.25 -0.67 20.16
CA ASN A 171 48.89 -0.79 20.72
C ASN A 171 48.87 -0.98 22.25
N LYS A 172 49.94 -0.59 22.96
CA LYS A 172 50.03 -0.67 24.42
C LYS A 172 48.88 0.06 25.13
N TYR A 173 48.45 -0.49 26.26
CA TYR A 173 47.38 0.09 27.07
C TYR A 173 47.92 1.19 28.01
N ASP A 174 47.29 2.36 28.03
CA ASP A 174 47.63 3.42 28.98
C ASP A 174 46.99 3.14 30.35
N ALA A 175 47.75 2.48 31.22
CA ALA A 175 47.34 2.19 32.58
C ALA A 175 47.49 3.44 33.44
N SER A 176 46.37 3.96 33.94
CA SER A 176 46.32 5.17 34.76
C SER A 176 47.29 5.08 35.96
N GLY A 177 48.34 5.91 35.94
CA GLY A 177 49.39 5.92 36.95
C GLY A 177 50.64 5.07 36.65
N TYR A 178 50.59 4.18 35.65
CA TYR A 178 51.68 3.29 35.24
C TYR A 178 52.14 3.49 33.78
N GLY A 179 51.47 4.36 33.02
CA GLY A 179 51.78 4.69 31.64
C GLY A 179 51.46 3.55 30.67
N LEU A 180 52.10 3.56 29.49
CA LEU A 180 51.91 2.54 28.45
C LEU A 180 52.47 1.18 28.88
N GLN A 181 51.59 0.20 29.04
CA GLN A 181 51.90 -1.16 29.46
C GLN A 181 51.40 -2.19 28.45
N ASP A 182 52.11 -3.32 28.40
CA ASP A 182 51.60 -4.51 27.72
C ASP A 182 50.46 -5.10 28.56
N ALA A 183 49.33 -5.38 27.92
CA ALA A 183 48.13 -5.85 28.60
C ALA A 183 47.41 -6.94 27.81
N GLU A 184 46.69 -7.80 28.52
CA GLU A 184 45.74 -8.74 27.93
C GLU A 184 44.35 -8.15 28.01
N LYS A 185 43.71 -7.98 26.86
CA LYS A 185 42.32 -7.56 26.75
C LYS A 185 41.47 -8.78 26.43
N GLY A 186 40.43 -9.02 27.21
CA GLY A 186 39.51 -10.12 26.97
C GLY A 186 38.07 -9.75 27.30
N VAL A 187 37.16 -10.63 26.87
CA VAL A 187 35.74 -10.53 27.19
C VAL A 187 35.28 -11.88 27.74
N VAL A 188 34.53 -11.84 28.83
CA VAL A 188 33.86 -13.01 29.40
C VAL A 188 32.39 -12.70 29.64
N PHE A 189 31.53 -13.71 29.53
CA PHE A 189 30.10 -13.52 29.78
C PHE A 189 29.80 -13.66 31.27
N GLU A 190 29.05 -12.73 31.85
CA GLU A 190 28.57 -12.83 33.24
C GLU A 190 27.20 -13.53 33.29
N SER A 191 26.34 -13.28 32.29
CA SER A 191 25.04 -13.93 32.17
C SER A 191 24.52 -13.91 30.73
N PHE A 192 23.71 -14.91 30.39
CA PHE A 192 23.00 -14.97 29.10
C PHE A 192 21.48 -14.76 29.29
N PRO A 193 20.80 -14.11 28.34
CA PRO A 193 19.34 -13.92 28.39
C PRO A 193 18.57 -15.23 28.15
N PRO A 194 17.30 -15.34 28.58
CA PRO A 194 16.44 -16.47 28.22
C PRO A 194 16.26 -16.66 26.71
N VAL A 195 16.19 -15.58 25.93
CA VAL A 195 16.18 -15.60 24.46
C VAL A 195 17.46 -14.96 23.95
N LEU A 196 18.27 -15.74 23.24
CA LEU A 196 19.58 -15.36 22.77
C LEU A 196 19.57 -15.14 21.26
N HIS A 197 19.89 -13.93 20.84
CA HIS A 197 20.08 -13.55 19.45
C HIS A 197 21.54 -13.59 19.07
N LEU A 198 21.87 -14.41 18.07
CA LEU A 198 23.22 -14.56 17.54
C LEU A 198 23.25 -14.09 16.10
N GLN A 199 23.93 -12.99 15.83
CA GLN A 199 24.15 -12.48 14.48
C GLN A 199 25.44 -13.08 13.94
N LEU A 200 25.34 -13.74 12.78
CA LEU A 200 26.49 -14.31 12.11
C LEU A 200 27.09 -13.23 11.19
N LYS A 201 28.32 -12.79 11.46
CA LYS A 201 29.04 -11.79 10.65
C LYS A 201 29.42 -12.37 9.29
N ARG A 202 28.42 -12.49 8.41
CA ARG A 202 28.55 -12.97 7.03
C ARG A 202 28.73 -11.85 6.02
N PHE A 203 28.80 -10.60 6.46
CA PHE A 203 29.13 -9.48 5.61
C PHE A 203 30.38 -8.82 6.15
N GLU A 204 31.39 -8.68 5.31
CA GLU A 204 32.64 -8.03 5.65
C GLU A 204 33.06 -7.09 4.53
N TYR A 205 33.82 -6.06 4.87
CA TYR A 205 34.41 -5.19 3.89
C TYR A 205 35.72 -5.80 3.39
N ASP A 206 35.80 -6.07 2.09
CA ASP A 206 37.02 -6.56 1.46
C ASP A 206 37.86 -5.36 1.01
N PHE A 207 38.96 -5.11 1.72
CA PHE A 207 39.88 -4.01 1.44
C PHE A 207 40.64 -4.17 0.12
N GLU A 208 40.79 -5.38 -0.41
CA GLU A 208 41.48 -5.58 -1.69
C GLU A 208 40.60 -5.15 -2.87
N TYR A 209 39.28 -5.36 -2.75
CA TYR A 209 38.31 -5.05 -3.80
C TYR A 209 37.47 -3.80 -3.51
N ASP A 210 37.72 -3.12 -2.39
CA ASP A 210 37.02 -1.89 -1.95
C ASP A 210 35.49 -2.04 -1.91
N GLN A 211 35.00 -3.24 -1.58
CA GLN A 211 33.56 -3.57 -1.62
C GLN A 211 33.15 -4.48 -0.46
N LEU A 212 31.89 -4.40 -0.07
CA LEU A 212 31.29 -5.34 0.89
C LEU A 212 31.07 -6.70 0.21
N VAL A 213 31.48 -7.78 0.85
CA VAL A 213 31.36 -9.16 0.34
C VAL A 213 30.62 -10.04 1.35
N LYS A 214 29.86 -11.00 0.82
CA LYS A 214 29.18 -12.02 1.64
C LYS A 214 30.07 -13.25 1.86
N VAL A 215 30.31 -13.59 3.12
CA VAL A 215 31.01 -14.82 3.56
C VAL A 215 30.05 -16.01 3.47
N ASN A 216 30.25 -16.77 2.40
CA ASN A 216 29.41 -17.91 2.02
C ASN A 216 29.96 -19.28 2.46
N ASP A 217 31.06 -19.27 3.21
CA ASP A 217 31.74 -20.46 3.70
C ASP A 217 30.81 -21.30 4.58
N ARG A 218 31.07 -22.62 4.61
CA ARG A 218 30.27 -23.55 5.38
C ARG A 218 30.51 -23.33 6.87
N TYR A 219 29.43 -23.10 7.60
CA TYR A 219 29.45 -22.82 9.03
C TYR A 219 28.31 -23.53 9.73
N GLU A 220 28.65 -24.39 10.68
CA GLU A 220 27.70 -25.24 11.39
C GLU A 220 27.13 -24.57 12.64
N PHE A 221 25.84 -24.76 12.84
CA PHE A 221 25.14 -24.47 14.10
C PHE A 221 24.32 -25.69 14.49
N PHE A 222 24.01 -25.82 15.78
CA PHE A 222 23.47 -27.05 16.35
C PHE A 222 22.09 -26.83 16.95
N ASN A 223 21.28 -27.89 17.02
CA ASN A 223 19.99 -27.81 17.70
C ASN A 223 20.13 -27.41 19.18
N ASP A 224 21.19 -27.89 19.84
CA ASP A 224 21.47 -27.59 21.24
C ASP A 224 22.91 -27.10 21.41
N ILE A 225 23.08 -26.05 22.21
CA ILE A 225 24.40 -25.50 22.55
C ILE A 225 24.51 -25.31 24.06
N ASN A 226 25.66 -25.65 24.63
CA ASN A 226 25.97 -25.38 26.03
C ASN A 226 26.91 -24.17 26.10
N LEU A 227 26.44 -23.08 26.72
CA LEU A 227 27.18 -21.83 26.82
C LEU A 227 27.93 -21.66 28.13
N LYS A 228 27.78 -22.59 29.08
CA LYS A 228 28.50 -22.59 30.36
C LYS A 228 30.03 -22.46 30.23
N PRO A 229 30.71 -23.07 29.24
CA PRO A 229 32.16 -22.94 29.10
C PRO A 229 32.65 -21.51 28.84
N TYR A 230 31.77 -20.63 28.35
CA TYR A 230 32.10 -19.24 28.01
C TYR A 230 31.68 -18.24 29.09
N LEU A 231 31.03 -18.72 30.15
CA LEU A 231 30.61 -17.93 31.29
C LEU A 231 31.78 -17.77 32.29
N ASP A 232 31.86 -16.61 32.92
CA ASP A 232 32.77 -16.36 34.02
C ASP A 232 32.48 -17.35 35.16
N LYS A 233 33.54 -17.99 35.66
CA LYS A 233 33.45 -18.99 36.74
C LYS A 233 33.02 -18.36 38.06
N GLU A 234 33.23 -17.05 38.21
CA GLU A 234 32.84 -16.28 39.38
C GLU A 234 31.42 -15.70 39.28
N ALA A 235 30.73 -15.88 38.15
CA ALA A 235 29.37 -15.39 37.98
C ALA A 235 28.39 -16.10 38.94
N GLU A 236 27.48 -15.32 39.56
CA GLU A 236 26.50 -15.81 40.54
C GLU A 236 25.64 -16.99 40.02
N GLY A 237 25.40 -17.03 38.70
CA GLY A 237 24.62 -18.07 38.01
C GLY A 237 25.43 -19.24 37.42
N TYR A 238 26.73 -19.36 37.69
CA TYR A 238 27.59 -20.37 37.03
C TYR A 238 27.12 -21.82 37.22
N VAL A 239 26.49 -22.11 38.36
CA VAL A 239 26.00 -23.46 38.69
C VAL A 239 24.77 -23.86 37.86
N GLU A 240 24.02 -22.90 37.33
CA GLU A 240 22.81 -23.16 36.56
C GLU A 240 23.08 -23.91 35.23
N ASP A 241 22.01 -24.44 34.63
CA ASP A 241 22.06 -25.02 33.29
C ASP A 241 21.97 -23.92 32.22
N TRP A 242 23.06 -23.75 31.47
CA TRP A 242 23.19 -22.81 30.36
C TRP A 242 23.08 -23.51 29.00
N THR A 243 22.30 -24.58 28.94
CA THR A 243 21.93 -25.24 27.69
C THR A 243 20.81 -24.50 26.99
N TYR A 244 21.06 -24.14 25.75
CA TYR A 244 20.11 -23.48 24.85
C TYR A 244 19.69 -24.41 23.74
N GLN A 245 18.47 -24.21 23.26
CA GLN A 245 17.89 -24.93 22.14
C GLN A 245 17.53 -23.95 21.02
N LEU A 246 17.82 -24.32 19.79
CA LEU A 246 17.53 -23.53 18.61
C LEU A 246 16.00 -23.38 18.44
N HIS A 247 15.55 -22.14 18.30
CA HIS A 247 14.15 -21.79 18.11
C HIS A 247 13.88 -21.26 16.71
N GLY A 248 14.80 -20.47 16.16
CA GLY A 248 14.64 -19.84 14.84
C GLY A 248 15.95 -19.66 14.10
N VAL A 249 15.88 -19.73 12.77
CA VAL A 249 16.97 -19.48 11.83
C VAL A 249 16.47 -18.48 10.80
N LEU A 250 17.02 -17.26 10.82
CA LEU A 250 16.78 -16.28 9.77
C LEU A 250 17.83 -16.49 8.69
N VAL A 251 17.38 -16.73 7.47
CA VAL A 251 18.21 -17.10 6.32
C VAL A 251 18.26 -15.96 5.33
N HIS A 252 19.44 -15.71 4.79
CA HIS A 252 19.63 -14.79 3.67
C HIS A 252 20.06 -15.57 2.42
N GLN A 253 19.22 -15.51 1.39
CA GLN A 253 19.47 -16.08 0.08
C GLN A 253 19.81 -15.00 -0.94
N GLY A 254 21.04 -15.00 -1.45
CA GLY A 254 21.51 -14.01 -2.41
C GLY A 254 22.87 -13.44 -2.04
N ASP A 255 23.16 -12.26 -2.55
CA ASP A 255 24.41 -11.52 -2.36
C ASP A 255 24.15 -10.18 -1.64
N VAL A 256 25.19 -9.39 -1.40
CA VAL A 256 25.13 -8.12 -0.67
C VAL A 256 24.09 -7.14 -1.22
N SER A 257 24.00 -7.00 -2.55
CA SER A 257 23.17 -5.99 -3.20
C SER A 257 21.75 -6.46 -3.51
N MET A 258 21.53 -7.78 -3.56
CA MET A 258 20.27 -8.38 -3.92
C MET A 258 20.14 -9.74 -3.24
N GLY A 259 19.10 -9.86 -2.43
CA GLY A 259 18.80 -11.10 -1.76
C GLY A 259 17.41 -11.11 -1.15
N HIS A 260 17.04 -12.28 -0.67
CA HIS A 260 15.75 -12.59 -0.09
C HIS A 260 15.93 -13.15 1.31
N TYR A 261 15.10 -12.71 2.23
CA TYR A 261 15.12 -13.14 3.62
C TYR A 261 13.88 -13.96 3.92
N TYR A 262 14.07 -15.05 4.65
CA TYR A 262 12.98 -15.86 5.18
C TYR A 262 13.39 -16.44 6.53
N ALA A 263 12.41 -16.86 7.34
CA ALA A 263 12.66 -17.45 8.64
C ALA A 263 12.26 -18.93 8.66
N MET A 264 13.07 -19.78 9.27
CA MET A 264 12.68 -21.12 9.67
C MET A 264 12.52 -21.15 11.19
N ILE A 265 11.31 -21.39 11.68
CA ILE A 265 10.99 -21.27 13.10
C ILE A 265 10.34 -22.55 13.58
N ARG A 266 10.60 -22.88 14.85
CA ARG A 266 9.97 -23.95 15.60
C ARG A 266 8.99 -23.35 16.62
N PRO A 267 7.68 -23.28 16.32
CA PRO A 267 6.70 -22.51 17.09
C PRO A 267 6.40 -23.04 18.49
N THR A 268 6.59 -24.34 18.70
CA THR A 268 6.25 -25.06 19.94
C THR A 268 7.49 -25.78 20.49
N ALA A 269 7.36 -26.38 21.67
CA ALA A 269 8.40 -27.25 22.23
C ALA A 269 8.57 -28.57 21.45
N GLU A 270 7.65 -28.88 20.53
CA GLU A 270 7.77 -30.03 19.64
C GLU A 270 8.78 -29.77 18.53
N ASP A 271 9.39 -30.83 17.98
CA ASP A 271 10.38 -30.73 16.90
C ASP A 271 9.74 -30.58 15.51
N HIS A 272 8.90 -29.55 15.37
CA HIS A 272 8.17 -29.23 14.16
C HIS A 272 8.63 -27.87 13.60
N TRP A 273 9.34 -27.91 12.48
CA TRP A 273 9.89 -26.74 11.81
C TRP A 273 9.01 -26.26 10.67
N PHE A 274 8.87 -24.95 10.57
CA PHE A 274 8.13 -24.29 9.50
C PHE A 274 8.99 -23.19 8.88
N ARG A 275 8.95 -23.11 7.54
CA ARG A 275 9.54 -22.01 6.79
C ARG A 275 8.47 -20.96 6.54
N PHE A 276 8.77 -19.73 6.93
CA PHE A 276 7.99 -18.52 6.75
C PHE A 276 8.67 -17.68 5.68
N ASP A 277 8.13 -17.75 4.48
CA ASP A 277 8.65 -17.08 3.28
C ASP A 277 7.55 -16.13 2.77
N ASP A 278 7.58 -14.91 3.31
CA ASP A 278 6.58 -13.86 3.10
C ASP A 278 5.13 -14.35 3.26
N ASP A 279 4.40 -14.52 2.15
CA ASP A 279 2.99 -14.90 2.11
C ASP A 279 2.76 -16.42 2.19
N LYS A 280 3.84 -17.20 2.23
CA LYS A 280 3.80 -18.67 2.21
C LYS A 280 4.44 -19.26 3.46
N VAL A 281 3.74 -20.24 4.03
CA VAL A 281 4.22 -21.00 5.18
C VAL A 281 4.07 -22.49 4.89
N TRP A 282 5.13 -23.26 5.10
CA TRP A 282 5.09 -24.72 4.97
C TRP A 282 6.03 -25.41 5.94
N ARG A 283 5.75 -26.68 6.24
CA ARG A 283 6.57 -27.51 7.11
C ARG A 283 7.85 -27.92 6.40
N VAL A 284 8.98 -27.89 7.12
CA VAL A 284 10.31 -28.30 6.63
C VAL A 284 10.91 -29.37 7.52
N THR A 285 11.90 -30.10 7.00
CA THR A 285 12.63 -31.11 7.77
C THR A 285 13.81 -30.48 8.52
N PRO A 286 14.31 -31.12 9.60
CA PRO A 286 15.54 -30.66 10.24
C PRO A 286 16.72 -30.55 9.27
N SER A 287 16.83 -31.46 8.28
CA SER A 287 17.89 -31.39 7.27
C SER A 287 17.84 -30.09 6.45
N ASP A 288 16.63 -29.60 6.14
CA ASP A 288 16.45 -28.33 5.43
C ASP A 288 16.87 -27.13 6.30
N VAL A 289 16.66 -27.22 7.62
CA VAL A 289 17.01 -26.18 8.60
C VAL A 289 18.51 -26.11 8.85
N PHE A 290 19.17 -27.27 8.94
CA PHE A 290 20.61 -27.35 9.24
C PHE A 290 21.44 -27.36 7.96
N GLU A 291 21.50 -28.48 7.25
CA GLU A 291 22.35 -28.65 6.06
C GLU A 291 22.01 -27.67 4.93
N GLY A 292 20.73 -27.28 4.81
CA GLY A 292 20.29 -26.30 3.82
C GLY A 292 20.82 -24.87 4.06
N ASN A 293 21.26 -24.55 5.28
CA ASN A 293 21.57 -23.18 5.71
C ASN A 293 22.99 -22.99 6.26
N PHE A 294 23.85 -24.02 6.24
CA PHE A 294 25.24 -23.88 6.66
C PHE A 294 26.09 -23.04 5.69
N GLY A 295 25.66 -22.91 4.42
CA GLY A 295 26.48 -22.38 3.34
C GLY A 295 27.32 -23.49 2.70
N ALA A 296 28.29 -23.12 1.86
CA ALA A 296 29.11 -24.09 1.13
C ALA A 296 30.52 -23.58 0.87
N ASP A 297 31.51 -24.43 1.14
CA ASP A 297 32.91 -24.15 0.85
C ASP A 297 33.17 -24.04 -0.65
N LYS A 298 34.26 -23.34 -1.02
CA LYS A 298 34.75 -23.34 -2.41
C LYS A 298 35.08 -24.76 -2.85
N LEU A 299 34.47 -25.19 -3.96
CA LEU A 299 34.86 -26.44 -4.60
C LEU A 299 36.33 -26.40 -5.03
N ASN A 300 37.05 -27.49 -4.76
CA ASN A 300 38.42 -27.71 -5.23
C ASN A 300 38.49 -28.02 -6.74
N VAL A 301 37.34 -28.26 -7.37
CA VAL A 301 37.21 -28.56 -8.80
C VAL A 301 36.49 -27.39 -9.47
N ASP A 302 36.92 -27.03 -10.69
CA ASP A 302 36.24 -26.00 -11.49
C ASP A 302 34.75 -26.38 -11.62
N PRO A 303 33.81 -25.52 -11.13
CA PRO A 303 32.38 -25.78 -11.18
C PRO A 303 31.89 -26.14 -12.58
N ARG A 304 32.57 -25.67 -13.64
CA ARG A 304 32.23 -25.97 -15.05
C ARG A 304 32.36 -27.45 -15.43
N ARG A 305 33.03 -28.26 -14.61
CA ARG A 305 33.18 -29.71 -14.81
C ARG A 305 32.02 -30.53 -14.22
N LEU A 306 31.19 -29.91 -13.37
CA LEU A 306 30.00 -30.54 -12.82
C LEU A 306 28.86 -30.55 -13.86
N THR A 307 27.89 -31.43 -13.66
CA THR A 307 26.64 -31.39 -14.43
C THR A 307 25.87 -30.09 -14.16
N ARG A 308 24.96 -29.72 -15.05
CA ARG A 308 24.17 -28.48 -14.91
C ARG A 308 23.39 -28.44 -13.58
N ASP A 309 22.86 -29.59 -13.16
CA ASP A 309 22.05 -29.70 -11.94
C ASP A 309 22.93 -29.55 -10.69
N GLU A 310 24.09 -30.20 -10.66
CA GLU A 310 25.07 -30.07 -9.56
C GLU A 310 25.61 -28.64 -9.45
N GLN A 311 25.85 -27.96 -10.58
CA GLN A 311 26.25 -26.55 -10.58
C GLN A 311 25.18 -25.67 -9.95
N GLN A 312 23.92 -25.86 -10.35
CA GLN A 312 22.80 -25.06 -9.84
C GLN A 312 22.59 -25.28 -8.34
N GLU A 313 22.65 -26.53 -7.89
CA GLU A 313 22.53 -26.88 -6.46
C GLU A 313 23.67 -26.26 -5.64
N TYR A 314 24.91 -26.34 -6.13
CA TYR A 314 26.07 -25.73 -5.48
C TYR A 314 25.94 -24.21 -5.38
N THR A 315 25.54 -23.54 -6.47
CA THR A 315 25.32 -22.09 -6.46
C THR A 315 24.23 -21.72 -5.45
N LEU A 316 23.10 -22.44 -5.45
CA LEU A 316 22.02 -22.20 -4.50
C LEU A 316 22.48 -22.33 -3.04
N LYS A 317 23.19 -23.43 -2.71
CA LYS A 317 23.74 -23.68 -1.37
C LYS A 317 24.76 -22.62 -0.96
N ARG A 318 25.60 -22.16 -1.89
CA ARG A 318 26.59 -21.12 -1.62
C ARG A 318 25.94 -19.77 -1.33
N HIS A 319 24.86 -19.42 -2.03
CA HIS A 319 24.18 -18.15 -1.82
C HIS A 319 23.12 -18.17 -0.70
N THR A 320 22.80 -19.34 -0.14
CA THR A 320 21.81 -19.50 0.93
C THR A 320 22.49 -19.87 2.24
N SER A 321 22.42 -18.97 3.22
CA SER A 321 23.05 -19.22 4.51
C SER A 321 22.33 -18.53 5.66
N ALA A 322 22.39 -19.15 6.83
CA ALA A 322 21.87 -18.57 8.05
C ALA A 322 22.61 -17.26 8.35
N TYR A 323 21.83 -16.22 8.65
CA TYR A 323 22.31 -14.87 8.95
C TYR A 323 22.14 -14.55 10.44
N MET A 324 21.02 -14.94 11.03
CA MET A 324 20.77 -14.75 12.47
C MET A 324 20.14 -16.02 13.04
N LEU A 325 20.60 -16.42 14.23
CA LEU A 325 20.11 -17.58 14.96
C LEU A 325 19.44 -17.11 16.25
N VAL A 326 18.32 -17.74 16.58
CA VAL A 326 17.55 -17.47 17.80
C VAL A 326 17.54 -18.73 18.63
N TYR A 327 18.12 -18.65 19.82
CA TYR A 327 18.20 -19.74 20.78
C TYR A 327 17.37 -19.41 22.02
N MET A 328 16.73 -20.40 22.62
CA MET A 328 15.99 -20.27 23.88
C MET A 328 16.59 -21.17 24.95
N ARG A 329 16.70 -20.66 26.18
CA ARG A 329 17.24 -21.43 27.31
C ARG A 329 16.30 -22.58 27.66
N LYS A 330 16.81 -23.83 27.69
CA LYS A 330 15.98 -25.03 27.90
C LYS A 330 15.16 -24.98 29.20
N SER A 331 15.78 -24.50 30.28
CA SER A 331 15.12 -24.39 31.60
C SER A 331 13.95 -23.40 31.63
N LYS A 332 13.88 -22.47 30.67
CA LYS A 332 12.83 -21.44 30.55
C LYS A 332 11.91 -21.66 29.35
N LEU A 333 12.09 -22.74 28.58
CA LEU A 333 11.38 -22.96 27.32
C LEU A 333 9.86 -22.99 27.49
N ASN A 334 9.37 -23.67 28.54
CA ASN A 334 7.94 -23.76 28.82
C ASN A 334 7.30 -22.40 29.17
N ASP A 335 8.06 -21.52 29.83
CA ASP A 335 7.62 -20.16 30.18
C ASP A 335 7.67 -19.24 28.94
N LEU A 336 8.70 -19.37 28.10
CA LEU A 336 8.86 -18.58 26.88
C LEU A 336 7.82 -18.90 25.80
N LEU A 337 7.44 -20.19 25.70
CA LEU A 337 6.51 -20.73 24.69
C LEU A 337 5.11 -21.03 25.26
N ALA A 338 4.80 -20.57 26.47
CA ALA A 338 3.47 -20.68 27.06
C ALA A 338 2.42 -20.05 26.12
N GLU A 339 1.31 -20.76 25.90
CA GLU A 339 0.23 -20.24 25.05
C GLU A 339 -0.36 -18.96 25.62
N THR A 340 -0.73 -18.05 24.72
CA THR A 340 -1.43 -16.81 25.07
C THR A 340 -2.90 -17.14 25.31
N GLU A 341 -3.45 -16.84 26.48
CA GLU A 341 -4.89 -16.95 26.70
C GLU A 341 -5.60 -15.82 25.94
N THR A 342 -6.83 -16.06 25.47
CA THR A 342 -7.64 -15.01 24.80
C THR A 342 -7.91 -13.79 25.68
N LYS A 343 -7.72 -13.91 27.00
CA LYS A 343 -7.83 -12.81 27.97
C LYS A 343 -6.65 -11.84 27.93
N ASP A 344 -5.50 -12.27 27.42
CA ASP A 344 -4.29 -11.45 27.34
C ASP A 344 -4.32 -10.49 26.15
N ILE A 345 -5.30 -10.64 25.25
CA ILE A 345 -5.46 -9.79 24.07
C ILE A 345 -6.26 -8.54 24.46
N PRO A 346 -5.74 -7.33 24.19
CA PRO A 346 -6.43 -6.11 24.55
C PRO A 346 -7.70 -5.91 23.73
N GLN A 347 -8.82 -5.65 24.41
CA GLN A 347 -10.14 -5.56 23.76
C GLN A 347 -10.24 -4.38 22.79
N HIS A 348 -9.49 -3.29 23.01
CA HIS A 348 -9.50 -2.14 22.10
C HIS A 348 -8.92 -2.51 20.74
N ILE A 349 -7.88 -3.35 20.67
CA ILE A 349 -7.29 -3.83 19.42
C ILE A 349 -8.31 -4.67 18.64
N VAL A 350 -9.02 -5.56 19.32
CA VAL A 350 -10.11 -6.35 18.73
C VAL A 350 -11.17 -5.43 18.14
N LYS A 351 -11.66 -4.46 18.93
CA LYS A 351 -12.69 -3.49 18.50
C LYS A 351 -12.24 -2.68 17.28
N GLN A 352 -11.00 -2.19 17.27
CA GLN A 352 -10.45 -1.43 16.14
C GLN A 352 -10.41 -2.26 14.86
N ILE A 353 -9.92 -3.49 14.93
CA ILE A 353 -9.78 -4.36 13.76
C ILE A 353 -11.14 -4.83 13.25
N THR A 354 -12.09 -5.13 14.14
CA THR A 354 -13.47 -5.44 13.75
C THR A 354 -14.15 -4.24 13.09
N TYR A 355 -13.95 -3.03 13.62
CA TYR A 355 -14.50 -1.81 13.02
C TYR A 355 -13.96 -1.60 11.61
N GLU A 356 -12.64 -1.73 11.40
CA GLU A 356 -12.04 -1.65 10.07
C GLU A 356 -12.61 -2.70 9.13
N HIS A 357 -12.73 -3.94 9.59
CA HIS A 357 -13.28 -5.03 8.80
C HIS A 357 -14.70 -4.71 8.31
N ASP A 358 -15.58 -4.25 9.22
CA ASP A 358 -16.95 -3.87 8.89
C ASP A 358 -17.01 -2.70 7.90
N GLN A 359 -16.13 -1.70 8.05
CA GLN A 359 -16.06 -0.56 7.11
C GLN A 359 -15.57 -0.99 5.73
N TYR A 360 -14.55 -1.85 5.66
CA TYR A 360 -14.10 -2.41 4.37
C TYR A 360 -15.16 -3.28 3.71
N GLN A 361 -15.91 -4.07 4.48
CA GLN A 361 -17.03 -4.83 3.95
C GLN A 361 -18.12 -3.92 3.39
N LYS A 362 -18.48 -2.83 4.09
CA LYS A 362 -19.43 -1.83 3.61
C LYS A 362 -18.95 -1.18 2.32
N LEU A 363 -17.71 -0.69 2.28
CA LEU A 363 -17.13 -0.08 1.08
C LEU A 363 -17.08 -1.05 -0.10
N ARG A 364 -16.72 -2.31 0.15
CA ARG A 364 -16.71 -3.34 -0.89
C ARG A 364 -18.12 -3.59 -1.40
N LYS A 365 -19.10 -3.71 -0.51
CA LYS A 365 -20.51 -3.86 -0.88
C LYS A 365 -21.02 -2.65 -1.67
N GLU A 366 -20.65 -1.44 -1.27
CA GLU A 366 -20.98 -0.22 -2.01
C GLU A 366 -20.33 -0.19 -3.39
N GLN A 367 -19.08 -0.65 -3.53
CA GLN A 367 -18.43 -0.81 -4.84
C GLN A 367 -19.11 -1.88 -5.71
N GLU A 368 -19.46 -3.01 -5.09
CA GLU A 368 -20.25 -4.07 -5.71
C GLU A 368 -21.69 -3.61 -6.03
N GLU A 369 -22.25 -2.62 -5.35
CA GLU A 369 -23.53 -2.03 -5.74
C GLU A 369 -23.31 -0.96 -6.82
N MET A 370 -22.27 -0.14 -6.74
CA MET A 370 -21.95 0.90 -7.73
C MET A 370 -21.75 0.34 -9.14
N HIS A 371 -21.10 -0.82 -9.28
CA HIS A 371 -20.89 -1.40 -10.62
C HIS A 371 -22.20 -1.83 -11.31
N LEU A 372 -23.31 -2.01 -10.58
CA LEU A 372 -24.61 -2.37 -11.13
C LEU A 372 -25.36 -1.18 -11.76
N TYR A 373 -24.91 0.05 -11.52
CA TYR A 373 -25.62 1.24 -11.96
C TYR A 373 -24.79 2.08 -12.95
N ALA A 374 -25.51 2.84 -13.75
CA ALA A 374 -24.98 3.88 -14.61
C ALA A 374 -25.40 5.25 -14.07
N ASN A 375 -24.46 6.18 -13.99
CA ASN A 375 -24.70 7.57 -13.62
C ASN A 375 -24.85 8.40 -14.89
N PHE A 376 -25.93 9.15 -15.03
CA PHE A 376 -26.19 9.98 -16.20
C PHE A 376 -25.92 11.45 -15.89
N LYS A 377 -25.28 12.14 -16.84
CA LYS A 377 -25.10 13.59 -16.89
C LYS A 377 -25.68 14.11 -18.19
N ILE A 378 -26.84 14.77 -18.12
CA ILE A 378 -27.54 15.27 -19.30
C ILE A 378 -27.45 16.78 -19.36
N TYR A 379 -26.74 17.28 -20.37
CA TYR A 379 -26.64 18.70 -20.68
C TYR A 379 -27.82 19.08 -21.57
N THR A 380 -28.60 20.06 -21.15
CA THR A 380 -29.77 20.57 -21.89
C THR A 380 -29.45 21.91 -22.53
N ASN A 381 -30.22 22.30 -23.55
CA ASN A 381 -30.15 23.65 -24.13
C ASN A 381 -30.31 24.74 -23.06
N HIS A 382 -31.22 24.53 -22.10
CA HIS A 382 -31.41 25.46 -20.98
C HIS A 382 -30.14 25.59 -20.14
N SER A 383 -29.56 24.48 -19.68
CA SER A 383 -28.31 24.52 -18.89
C SER A 383 -27.15 25.14 -19.65
N PHE A 384 -27.04 24.86 -20.96
CA PHE A 384 -26.00 25.42 -21.82
C PHE A 384 -26.13 26.94 -21.97
N SER A 385 -27.36 27.44 -22.13
CA SER A 385 -27.65 28.88 -22.26
C SER A 385 -27.29 29.68 -21.00
N LYS A 386 -27.43 29.07 -19.83
CA LYS A 386 -27.15 29.66 -18.52
C LYS A 386 -25.69 29.54 -18.10
N PHE A 387 -24.98 28.53 -18.61
CA PHE A 387 -23.57 28.37 -18.35
C PHE A 387 -22.79 29.53 -18.97
N CYS A 388 -21.83 30.12 -18.26
CA CYS A 388 -20.99 31.21 -18.78
C CYS A 388 -19.53 30.80 -19.02
N GLY A 389 -19.17 29.55 -18.70
CA GLY A 389 -17.81 29.04 -18.85
C GLY A 389 -17.50 28.47 -20.23
N PHE A 390 -16.34 27.80 -20.31
CA PHE A 390 -15.85 27.11 -21.49
C PHE A 390 -16.41 25.68 -21.53
N ASP A 391 -16.87 25.22 -22.71
CA ASP A 391 -17.62 23.97 -22.98
C ASP A 391 -19.13 23.98 -22.61
N LEU A 392 -19.72 22.80 -22.39
CA LEU A 392 -21.17 22.56 -22.39
C LEU A 392 -21.87 22.88 -21.06
N GLY A 393 -21.12 22.94 -19.98
CA GLY A 393 -21.64 23.19 -18.65
C GLY A 393 -20.57 22.98 -17.59
N PRO A 394 -20.88 23.29 -16.32
CA PRO A 394 -19.94 23.09 -15.22
C PRO A 394 -19.54 21.62 -15.12
N ASN A 395 -18.24 21.35 -15.13
CA ASN A 395 -17.72 19.99 -14.99
C ASN A 395 -17.21 19.77 -13.56
N THR A 396 -18.06 19.17 -12.73
CA THR A 396 -17.72 18.84 -11.33
C THR A 396 -16.58 17.82 -11.19
N ASP A 397 -16.17 17.15 -12.27
CA ASP A 397 -15.07 16.19 -12.24
C ASP A 397 -13.70 16.86 -12.43
N ASP A 398 -13.66 18.09 -12.95
CA ASP A 398 -12.43 18.87 -13.13
C ASP A 398 -12.13 19.70 -11.88
N LYS A 399 -11.55 19.04 -10.87
CA LYS A 399 -11.22 19.67 -9.58
C LYS A 399 -10.23 20.84 -9.67
N PHE A 400 -9.50 21.00 -10.78
CA PHE A 400 -8.50 22.06 -10.93
C PHE A 400 -9.09 23.35 -11.51
N HIS A 401 -10.14 23.25 -12.33
CA HIS A 401 -10.74 24.39 -13.03
C HIS A 401 -12.21 24.65 -12.66
N TYR A 402 -12.80 23.82 -11.81
CA TYR A 402 -14.15 24.01 -11.27
C TYR A 402 -14.14 24.87 -10.01
N ALA A 403 -14.96 25.92 -10.00
CA ALA A 403 -15.32 26.65 -8.79
C ALA A 403 -16.85 26.71 -8.68
N GLU A 404 -17.38 26.25 -7.54
CA GLU A 404 -18.81 26.11 -7.29
C GLU A 404 -19.53 27.48 -7.28
N ASP A 405 -18.84 28.52 -6.80
CA ASP A 405 -19.38 29.88 -6.68
C ASP A 405 -19.56 30.63 -8.02
N LEU A 406 -19.04 30.09 -9.13
CA LEU A 406 -19.05 30.77 -10.43
C LEU A 406 -20.29 30.49 -11.28
N TYR A 407 -21.09 29.47 -10.93
CA TYR A 407 -22.11 28.93 -11.81
C TYR A 407 -23.45 28.74 -11.10
N ASP A 408 -24.52 29.25 -11.70
CA ASP A 408 -25.88 29.07 -11.18
C ASP A 408 -26.29 27.59 -11.18
N THR A 409 -27.19 27.21 -10.27
CA THR A 409 -27.75 25.85 -10.19
C THR A 409 -28.41 25.41 -11.51
N GLU A 410 -29.02 26.34 -12.24
CA GLU A 410 -29.65 26.10 -13.55
C GLU A 410 -28.64 25.78 -14.67
N SER A 411 -27.37 26.13 -14.50
CA SER A 411 -26.31 25.84 -15.47
C SER A 411 -25.77 24.41 -15.38
N HIS A 412 -26.11 23.70 -14.29
CA HIS A 412 -25.64 22.33 -14.06
C HIS A 412 -26.42 21.32 -14.92
N PRO A 413 -25.75 20.25 -15.40
CA PRO A 413 -26.44 19.17 -16.10
C PRO A 413 -27.38 18.42 -15.15
N LEU A 414 -28.43 17.83 -15.70
CA LEU A 414 -29.30 16.90 -14.96
C LEU A 414 -28.48 15.67 -14.58
N LYS A 415 -28.59 15.24 -13.31
CA LYS A 415 -27.86 14.10 -12.75
C LYS A 415 -28.84 13.11 -12.15
N PHE A 416 -28.76 11.85 -12.58
CA PHE A 416 -29.54 10.75 -12.02
C PHE A 416 -28.81 9.41 -12.23
N ARG A 417 -29.31 8.34 -11.60
CA ARG A 417 -28.69 7.01 -11.60
C ARG A 417 -29.75 5.95 -11.87
N LEU A 418 -29.47 5.03 -12.78
CA LEU A 418 -30.34 3.90 -13.15
C LEU A 418 -29.54 2.59 -13.14
N TYR A 419 -30.23 1.44 -13.05
CA TYR A 419 -29.55 0.15 -13.16
C TYR A 419 -29.11 -0.10 -14.60
N LYS A 420 -27.96 -0.76 -14.80
CA LYS A 420 -27.49 -1.10 -16.14
C LYS A 420 -28.42 -2.05 -16.89
N THR A 421 -29.15 -2.88 -16.13
CA THR A 421 -30.17 -3.81 -16.64
C THR A 421 -31.49 -3.13 -17.01
N ASP A 422 -31.70 -1.87 -16.62
CA ASP A 422 -32.90 -1.15 -17.01
C ASP A 422 -32.89 -0.87 -18.51
N LEU A 423 -34.09 -0.79 -19.10
CA LEU A 423 -34.28 -0.38 -20.49
C LEU A 423 -33.86 1.08 -20.65
N PHE A 424 -33.22 1.41 -21.78
CA PHE A 424 -32.79 2.79 -22.02
C PHE A 424 -33.97 3.75 -22.18
N SER A 425 -35.17 3.27 -22.53
CA SER A 425 -36.41 4.06 -22.51
C SER A 425 -36.66 4.74 -21.16
N HIS A 426 -36.29 4.11 -20.04
CA HIS A 426 -36.42 4.72 -18.71
C HIS A 426 -35.55 5.97 -18.52
N VAL A 427 -34.47 6.13 -19.31
CA VAL A 427 -33.65 7.35 -19.34
C VAL A 427 -34.48 8.53 -19.84
N TYR A 428 -35.29 8.33 -20.89
CA TYR A 428 -36.20 9.35 -21.42
C TYR A 428 -37.25 9.73 -20.38
N ASP A 429 -37.84 8.75 -19.70
CA ASP A 429 -38.86 8.98 -18.67
C ASP A 429 -38.31 9.82 -17.50
N GLU A 430 -37.11 9.48 -17.01
CA GLU A 430 -36.49 10.21 -15.90
C GLU A 430 -36.06 11.62 -16.31
N VAL A 431 -35.58 11.81 -17.55
CA VAL A 431 -35.27 13.14 -18.09
C VAL A 431 -36.53 14.00 -18.22
N CYS A 432 -37.62 13.47 -18.79
CA CYS A 432 -38.89 14.18 -18.91
C CYS A 432 -39.45 14.56 -17.52
N LYS A 433 -39.31 13.67 -16.53
CA LYS A 433 -39.71 13.94 -15.15
C LYS A 433 -38.89 15.06 -14.51
N LEU A 434 -37.57 15.08 -14.72
CA LEU A 434 -36.67 16.10 -14.19
C LEU A 434 -36.83 17.47 -14.87
N LEU A 435 -37.21 17.50 -16.15
CA LEU A 435 -37.56 18.74 -16.87
C LEU A 435 -38.93 19.31 -16.44
N GLY A 436 -39.77 18.48 -15.81
CA GLY A 436 -41.06 18.87 -15.22
C GLY A 436 -42.20 19.05 -16.23
N LYS A 437 -43.45 19.09 -15.75
CA LYS A 437 -44.68 19.26 -16.56
C LYS A 437 -44.81 20.63 -17.27
N ALA A 438 -43.86 21.55 -17.08
CA ALA A 438 -43.86 22.86 -17.71
C ALA A 438 -43.26 22.85 -19.12
N SER A 439 -42.36 21.90 -19.41
CA SER A 439 -41.92 21.60 -20.76
C SER A 439 -42.91 20.63 -21.39
N ASN A 440 -43.63 21.05 -22.43
CA ASN A 440 -44.57 20.22 -23.18
C ASN A 440 -43.82 19.18 -24.07
N THR A 441 -42.70 18.67 -23.57
CA THR A 441 -41.69 17.90 -24.29
C THR A 441 -42.04 16.43 -24.20
N GLN A 442 -42.40 15.85 -25.34
CA GLN A 442 -42.68 14.43 -25.47
C GLN A 442 -41.36 13.65 -25.67
N PRO A 443 -41.23 12.42 -25.14
CA PRO A 443 -40.05 11.58 -25.35
C PRO A 443 -39.65 11.41 -26.82
N GLU A 444 -40.65 11.39 -27.71
CA GLU A 444 -40.50 11.27 -29.17
C GLU A 444 -39.76 12.44 -29.82
N HIS A 445 -39.66 13.58 -29.15
CA HIS A 445 -38.96 14.76 -29.68
C HIS A 445 -37.54 14.90 -29.13
N LEU A 446 -37.14 14.02 -28.21
CA LEU A 446 -35.84 14.09 -27.56
C LEU A 446 -34.80 13.26 -28.32
N ARG A 447 -33.66 13.88 -28.59
CA ARG A 447 -32.50 13.20 -29.19
C ARG A 447 -31.27 13.39 -28.31
N PHE A 448 -30.67 12.27 -27.91
CA PHE A 448 -29.42 12.27 -27.15
C PHE A 448 -28.22 12.28 -28.08
N TRP A 449 -27.27 13.17 -27.80
CA TRP A 449 -25.98 13.27 -28.49
C TRP A 449 -24.86 12.81 -27.58
N ASN A 450 -24.02 11.93 -28.11
CA ASN A 450 -22.83 11.49 -27.40
C ASN A 450 -21.82 12.65 -27.30
N ILE A 451 -21.29 12.88 -26.11
CA ILE A 451 -20.27 13.90 -25.84
C ILE A 451 -18.89 13.25 -25.94
N SER A 452 -18.01 13.85 -26.74
CA SER A 452 -16.66 13.37 -26.97
C SER A 452 -15.62 14.43 -26.64
N ALA A 453 -14.60 14.01 -25.88
CA ALA A 453 -13.44 14.82 -25.57
C ALA A 453 -12.50 14.91 -26.79
N ARG A 454 -12.30 16.13 -27.30
CA ARG A 454 -11.38 16.42 -28.41
C ARG A 454 -9.93 16.48 -27.93
N LYS A 455 -8.97 16.39 -28.87
CA LYS A 455 -7.52 16.43 -28.59
C LYS A 455 -7.06 17.69 -27.84
N ASN A 456 -7.76 18.80 -28.05
CA ASN A 456 -7.50 20.09 -27.39
C ASN A 456 -8.11 20.19 -25.99
N GLY A 457 -8.68 19.10 -25.45
CA GLY A 457 -9.27 19.07 -24.12
C GLY A 457 -10.69 19.64 -24.02
N THR A 458 -11.37 19.87 -25.16
CA THR A 458 -12.78 20.33 -25.18
C THR A 458 -13.76 19.18 -25.31
N ASP A 459 -14.86 19.23 -24.55
CA ASP A 459 -15.97 18.28 -24.64
C ASP A 459 -17.06 18.82 -25.57
N ARG A 460 -17.41 18.06 -26.62
CA ARG A 460 -18.40 18.48 -27.62
C ARG A 460 -19.36 17.37 -28.02
N PRO A 461 -20.63 17.69 -28.33
CA PRO A 461 -21.54 16.74 -28.96
C PRO A 461 -20.93 16.31 -30.31
N LEU A 462 -20.90 15.00 -30.56
CA LEU A 462 -20.26 14.44 -31.77
C LEU A 462 -21.28 13.81 -32.71
N THR A 463 -21.89 12.72 -32.27
CA THR A 463 -22.88 11.97 -33.06
C THR A 463 -24.15 11.81 -32.24
N PRO A 464 -25.33 11.97 -32.85
CA PRO A 464 -26.56 11.58 -32.18
C PRO A 464 -26.53 10.07 -31.95
N LEU A 465 -27.11 9.62 -30.85
CA LEU A 465 -27.35 8.20 -30.66
C LEU A 465 -28.27 7.73 -31.79
N PRO A 466 -28.01 6.56 -32.41
CA PRO A 466 -28.81 6.04 -33.52
C PRO A 466 -30.20 5.54 -33.07
N TYR A 467 -30.58 5.83 -31.83
CA TYR A 467 -31.76 5.33 -31.16
C TYR A 467 -32.77 6.45 -31.00
N ASP A 468 -33.96 6.22 -31.55
CA ASP A 468 -35.10 7.10 -31.41
C ASP A 468 -36.16 6.41 -30.55
N PHE A 469 -36.86 7.17 -29.71
CA PHE A 469 -37.85 6.61 -28.77
C PHE A 469 -38.96 5.84 -29.50
N SER A 470 -39.28 6.23 -30.74
CA SER A 470 -40.31 5.60 -31.57
C SER A 470 -39.86 4.36 -32.35
N ASP A 471 -38.57 3.97 -32.32
CA ASP A 471 -38.08 2.82 -33.09
C ASP A 471 -38.43 1.49 -32.39
N GLU A 472 -39.10 0.57 -33.09
CA GLU A 472 -39.49 -0.74 -32.53
C GLU A 472 -38.27 -1.59 -32.12
N LYS A 473 -37.13 -1.38 -32.77
CA LYS A 473 -35.87 -2.08 -32.44
C LYS A 473 -35.31 -1.69 -31.07
N PHE A 474 -35.81 -0.59 -30.50
CA PHE A 474 -35.27 0.02 -29.29
C PHE A 474 -35.99 -0.38 -28.00
N LYS A 475 -37.16 -1.04 -28.11
CA LYS A 475 -37.99 -1.39 -26.94
C LYS A 475 -37.29 -2.30 -25.93
N ASP A 476 -36.35 -3.13 -26.38
CA ASP A 476 -35.67 -4.13 -25.56
C ASP A 476 -34.18 -3.80 -25.29
N VAL A 477 -33.71 -2.61 -25.68
CA VAL A 477 -32.30 -2.22 -25.51
C VAL A 477 -32.03 -1.77 -24.09
N THR A 478 -31.06 -2.43 -23.42
CA THR A 478 -30.67 -2.08 -22.06
C THR A 478 -29.62 -0.97 -22.04
N ILE A 479 -29.50 -0.29 -20.90
CA ILE A 479 -28.43 0.71 -20.69
C ILE A 479 -27.05 0.07 -20.86
N GLU A 480 -26.88 -1.20 -20.47
CA GLU A 480 -25.63 -1.94 -20.65
C GLU A 480 -25.25 -2.11 -22.12
N ASP A 481 -26.22 -2.36 -23.01
CA ASP A 481 -25.98 -2.49 -24.45
C ASP A 481 -25.50 -1.17 -25.05
N ILE A 482 -26.09 -0.05 -24.62
CA ILE A 482 -25.66 1.30 -25.02
C ILE A 482 -24.25 1.62 -24.52
N ILE A 483 -23.90 1.21 -23.29
CA ILE A 483 -22.53 1.37 -22.78
C ILE A 483 -21.54 0.60 -23.65
N LYS A 484 -21.82 -0.66 -23.98
CA LYS A 484 -20.95 -1.49 -24.84
C LYS A 484 -20.76 -0.86 -26.21
N GLU A 485 -21.79 -0.28 -26.80
CA GLU A 485 -21.71 0.37 -28.10
C GLU A 485 -20.93 1.68 -28.07
N ILE A 486 -21.13 2.50 -27.03
CA ILE A 486 -20.35 3.74 -26.83
C ILE A 486 -18.88 3.41 -26.52
N ASP A 487 -18.59 2.26 -25.91
CA ASP A 487 -17.24 1.77 -25.62
C ASP A 487 -16.50 1.22 -26.87
N LEU A 488 -17.22 0.82 -27.91
CA LEU A 488 -16.64 0.37 -29.19
C LEU A 488 -15.96 1.50 -29.99
N PHE A 489 -16.16 2.78 -29.62
CA PHE A 489 -15.49 3.94 -30.22
C PHE A 489 -14.41 4.50 -29.28
N PRO A 490 -13.12 4.10 -29.44
CA PRO A 490 -12.08 4.42 -28.47
C PRO A 490 -11.65 5.89 -28.60
N THR A 491 -12.15 6.75 -27.71
CA THR A 491 -11.56 8.07 -27.48
C THR A 491 -10.48 7.97 -26.39
N ARG A 492 -9.29 8.49 -26.70
CA ARG A 492 -7.99 8.23 -26.04
C ARG A 492 -7.83 8.75 -24.59
N ARG A 493 -8.90 9.02 -23.85
CA ARG A 493 -8.83 9.41 -22.43
C ARG A 493 -10.00 8.82 -21.64
N ARG A 494 -9.98 7.52 -21.42
CA ARG A 494 -10.80 6.91 -20.36
C ARG A 494 -9.90 6.36 -19.27
N TYR A 495 -9.39 7.27 -18.44
CA TYR A 495 -8.97 6.89 -17.10
C TYR A 495 -10.25 6.68 -16.29
N ASN A 496 -10.56 5.44 -15.93
CA ASN A 496 -11.29 5.04 -14.71
C ASN A 496 -12.44 5.95 -14.22
N ARG A 497 -13.24 6.53 -15.12
CA ARG A 497 -14.51 7.18 -14.72
C ARG A 497 -15.53 6.05 -14.61
N GLY A 498 -15.79 5.61 -13.37
CA GLY A 498 -16.86 4.65 -13.08
C GLY A 498 -18.14 5.02 -13.84
N THR A 499 -18.86 4.01 -14.35
CA THR A 499 -19.92 4.10 -15.38
C THR A 499 -20.75 5.39 -15.38
N GLN A 500 -20.19 6.44 -15.97
CA GLN A 500 -20.80 7.76 -16.07
C GLN A 500 -21.00 8.08 -17.55
N LEU A 501 -22.25 8.23 -17.94
CA LEU A 501 -22.69 8.53 -19.29
C LEU A 501 -23.05 10.01 -19.38
N SER A 502 -22.36 10.73 -20.27
CA SER A 502 -22.61 12.15 -20.50
C SER A 502 -23.22 12.36 -21.88
N PHE A 503 -24.41 12.94 -21.92
CA PHE A 503 -25.12 13.24 -23.18
C PHE A 503 -25.52 14.69 -23.25
N PHE A 504 -25.60 15.21 -24.48
CA PHE A 504 -26.27 16.48 -24.76
C PHE A 504 -27.68 16.18 -25.29
N LEU A 505 -28.69 16.80 -24.68
CA LEU A 505 -30.10 16.62 -25.02
C LEU A 505 -30.53 17.70 -26.01
N GLU A 506 -30.87 17.27 -27.21
CA GLU A 506 -31.55 18.07 -28.21
C GLU A 506 -33.05 17.83 -28.12
N ASP A 507 -33.83 18.90 -28.03
CA ASP A 507 -35.29 18.85 -28.19
C ASP A 507 -35.63 19.32 -29.61
N SER A 508 -35.96 18.35 -30.46
CA SER A 508 -36.28 18.57 -31.88
C SER A 508 -37.55 19.40 -32.09
N SER A 509 -38.38 19.62 -31.07
CA SER A 509 -39.54 20.51 -31.19
C SER A 509 -39.15 21.97 -31.48
N TYR A 510 -37.90 22.34 -31.18
CA TYR A 510 -37.32 23.64 -31.49
C TYR A 510 -36.62 23.69 -32.86
N ASP A 511 -36.50 22.57 -33.59
CA ASP A 511 -35.91 22.52 -34.92
C ASP A 511 -36.87 23.12 -35.98
N LEU A 512 -36.35 24.06 -36.77
CA LEU A 512 -37.07 24.68 -37.89
C LEU A 512 -37.62 23.66 -38.88
N LYS A 513 -36.93 22.53 -39.08
CA LYS A 513 -37.41 21.44 -39.96
C LYS A 513 -38.58 20.69 -39.34
N PHE A 514 -38.55 20.43 -38.04
CA PHE A 514 -39.67 19.84 -37.32
C PHE A 514 -40.89 20.78 -37.33
N LEU A 515 -40.69 22.07 -37.07
CA LEU A 515 -41.74 23.08 -37.16
C LEU A 515 -42.33 23.18 -38.57
N SER A 516 -41.48 23.21 -39.61
CA SER A 516 -41.90 23.23 -41.01
C SER A 516 -42.70 21.97 -41.40
N ASN A 517 -42.23 20.79 -41.02
CA ASN A 517 -42.90 19.52 -41.27
C ASN A 517 -44.20 19.37 -40.48
N SER A 518 -44.24 19.83 -39.22
CA SER A 518 -45.43 19.84 -38.39
C SER A 518 -46.48 20.80 -38.95
N VAL A 519 -46.08 21.99 -39.40
CA VAL A 519 -46.95 22.93 -40.10
C VAL A 519 -47.46 22.34 -41.42
N TYR A 520 -46.63 21.62 -42.18
CA TYR A 520 -47.04 20.91 -43.39
C TYR A 520 -48.05 19.77 -43.11
N SER A 521 -47.79 18.97 -42.07
CA SER A 521 -48.69 17.89 -41.60
C SER A 521 -50.04 18.44 -41.11
N LEU A 522 -50.04 19.56 -40.38
CA LEU A 522 -51.26 20.23 -39.93
C LEU A 522 -52.02 20.89 -41.09
N LYS A 523 -51.32 21.43 -42.09
CA LYS A 523 -51.93 21.94 -43.33
C LYS A 523 -52.61 20.82 -44.13
N THR A 524 -51.96 19.67 -44.28
CA THR A 524 -52.52 18.52 -44.99
C THR A 524 -53.68 17.86 -44.25
N LYS A 525 -53.74 17.99 -42.91
CA LYS A 525 -54.85 17.53 -42.06
C LYS A 525 -55.96 18.58 -41.81
N HIS A 526 -55.90 19.76 -42.45
CA HIS A 526 -56.84 20.88 -42.24
C HIS A 526 -57.01 21.32 -40.77
N ALA A 527 -55.97 21.18 -39.96
CA ALA A 527 -55.98 21.51 -38.53
C ALA A 527 -55.16 22.78 -38.20
N LEU A 528 -54.70 23.52 -39.21
CA LEU A 528 -53.90 24.73 -39.02
C LEU A 528 -54.79 25.92 -38.62
N PRO A 529 -54.55 26.60 -37.49
CA PRO A 529 -55.29 27.80 -37.11
C PRO A 529 -55.10 28.94 -38.12
N SER A 530 -56.15 29.69 -38.40
CA SER A 530 -56.21 30.76 -39.42
C SER A 530 -55.33 31.98 -39.17
N HIS A 531 -54.56 32.02 -38.08
CA HIS A 531 -53.64 33.10 -37.74
C HIS A 531 -52.16 32.75 -37.98
N ILE A 532 -51.86 31.51 -38.42
CA ILE A 532 -50.51 31.07 -38.76
C ILE A 532 -50.35 31.14 -40.29
N ASP A 533 -50.48 32.34 -40.85
CA ASP A 533 -50.26 32.58 -42.27
C ASP A 533 -48.78 32.91 -42.52
N SER A 534 -48.06 31.82 -42.77
CA SER A 534 -46.78 31.73 -43.48
C SER A 534 -45.50 31.72 -42.65
N ILE A 535 -44.67 30.73 -42.97
CA ILE A 535 -43.25 30.60 -42.62
C ILE A 535 -42.42 31.82 -43.09
N LYS A 536 -43.00 32.75 -43.89
CA LYS A 536 -42.34 34.00 -44.30
C LYS A 536 -42.00 34.89 -43.10
N ASP A 537 -42.84 34.97 -42.08
CA ASP A 537 -42.55 35.81 -40.91
C ASP A 537 -41.34 35.30 -40.09
N ILE A 538 -41.09 33.99 -40.13
CA ILE A 538 -39.93 33.37 -39.47
C ILE A 538 -38.67 33.56 -40.33
N SER A 539 -38.80 33.37 -41.65
CA SER A 539 -37.72 33.61 -42.62
C SER A 539 -37.26 35.07 -42.62
N GLU A 540 -38.19 36.03 -42.61
CA GLU A 540 -37.88 37.47 -42.58
C GLU A 540 -37.26 37.88 -41.23
N LYS A 541 -37.65 37.24 -40.12
CA LYS A 541 -36.98 37.43 -38.82
C LYS A 541 -35.57 36.87 -38.81
N LEU A 542 -35.36 35.67 -39.36
CA LEU A 542 -34.04 35.03 -39.48
C LEU A 542 -33.10 35.85 -40.39
N GLU A 543 -33.59 36.38 -41.51
CA GLU A 543 -32.80 37.27 -42.38
C GLU A 543 -32.43 38.57 -41.66
N LYS A 544 -33.36 39.17 -40.89
CA LYS A 544 -33.07 40.35 -40.08
C LYS A 544 -32.03 40.11 -38.99
N GLU A 545 -32.14 39.00 -38.27
CA GLU A 545 -31.17 38.60 -37.23
C GLU A 545 -29.80 38.27 -37.86
N HIS A 546 -29.78 37.58 -39.00
CA HIS A 546 -28.57 37.27 -39.76
C HIS A 546 -27.85 38.55 -40.25
N GLU A 547 -28.58 39.55 -40.74
CA GLU A 547 -28.00 40.86 -41.07
C GLU A 547 -27.45 41.57 -39.82
N LEU A 548 -28.11 41.44 -38.67
CA LEU A 548 -27.68 42.03 -37.40
C LEU A 548 -26.37 41.40 -36.90
N VAL A 549 -26.23 40.07 -37.00
CA VAL A 549 -25.02 39.32 -36.65
C VAL A 549 -23.85 39.69 -37.57
N ILE A 550 -24.07 39.78 -38.89
CA ILE A 550 -23.04 40.22 -39.85
C ILE A 550 -22.61 41.67 -39.59
N SER A 551 -23.54 42.54 -39.20
CA SER A 551 -23.24 43.96 -38.93
C SER A 551 -22.40 44.18 -37.68
N LYS A 552 -22.53 43.29 -36.67
CA LYS A 552 -21.86 43.43 -35.37
C LYS A 552 -20.60 42.57 -35.22
N PHE A 553 -20.52 41.44 -35.92
CA PHE A 553 -19.40 40.50 -35.79
C PHE A 553 -18.82 40.15 -37.16
N SER A 554 -17.53 40.44 -37.35
CA SER A 554 -16.78 40.16 -38.59
C SER A 554 -16.42 38.67 -38.75
N CYS A 555 -17.37 37.76 -38.53
CA CYS A 555 -17.16 36.33 -38.73
C CYS A 555 -17.88 35.89 -40.00
N LYS A 556 -17.13 35.63 -41.08
CA LYS A 556 -17.67 34.93 -42.25
C LYS A 556 -17.76 33.44 -41.90
N LEU A 557 -18.93 32.99 -41.47
CA LEU A 557 -19.21 31.55 -41.36
C LEU A 557 -19.31 30.99 -42.80
N PRO A 558 -18.59 29.89 -43.13
CA PRO A 558 -18.71 29.27 -44.44
C PRO A 558 -20.11 28.66 -44.58
N VAL A 559 -20.87 29.13 -45.56
CA VAL A 559 -22.16 28.54 -45.93
C VAL A 559 -21.89 27.20 -46.60
N VAL A 560 -22.11 26.11 -45.88
CA VAL A 560 -22.11 24.75 -46.44
C VAL A 560 -23.56 24.45 -46.83
N THR A 561 -23.81 24.29 -48.14
CA THR A 561 -25.15 24.20 -48.72
C THR A 561 -25.93 22.92 -48.39
N ASP A 562 -25.37 21.98 -47.63
CA ASP A 562 -25.96 20.64 -47.40
C ASP A 562 -25.86 20.12 -45.96
N SER A 563 -25.95 20.97 -44.92
CA SER A 563 -25.96 20.46 -43.54
C SER A 563 -26.99 21.14 -42.62
N THR A 564 -27.81 20.30 -41.98
CA THR A 564 -28.73 20.55 -40.86
C THR A 564 -27.96 20.87 -39.57
N ASN A 565 -27.29 22.01 -39.51
CA ASN A 565 -26.50 22.38 -38.33
C ASN A 565 -27.27 23.39 -37.48
N LEU A 566 -27.46 23.06 -36.20
CA LEU A 566 -27.88 24.00 -35.16
C LEU A 566 -26.70 24.95 -34.88
N ILE A 567 -26.88 26.27 -35.05
CA ILE A 567 -25.81 27.25 -34.78
C ILE A 567 -26.15 27.98 -33.49
N MET A 568 -25.55 27.53 -32.38
CA MET A 568 -25.60 28.28 -31.13
C MET A 568 -24.51 29.35 -31.12
N ILE A 569 -24.92 30.62 -31.20
CA ILE A 569 -24.00 31.76 -31.08
C ILE A 569 -24.05 32.25 -29.64
N LYS A 570 -22.92 32.10 -28.95
CA LYS A 570 -22.72 32.65 -27.62
C LYS A 570 -21.79 33.84 -27.73
N PHE A 571 -22.28 35.02 -27.41
CA PHE A 571 -21.47 36.24 -27.43
C PHE A 571 -21.54 36.93 -26.08
N PHE A 572 -20.42 37.57 -25.73
CA PHE A 572 -20.33 38.35 -24.51
C PHE A 572 -20.94 39.72 -24.78
N ASP A 573 -22.10 39.99 -24.18
CA ASP A 573 -22.73 41.30 -24.25
C ASP A 573 -22.01 42.26 -23.29
N LEU A 574 -21.20 43.14 -23.89
CA LEU A 574 -20.42 44.16 -23.20
C LEU A 574 -21.29 45.10 -22.34
N SER A 575 -22.57 45.27 -22.67
CA SER A 575 -23.48 46.18 -21.95
C SER A 575 -24.04 45.57 -20.67
N THR A 576 -24.27 44.27 -20.66
CA THR A 576 -24.79 43.53 -19.50
C THR A 576 -23.72 42.77 -18.74
N GLN A 577 -22.49 42.73 -19.26
CA GLN A 577 -21.38 41.90 -18.76
C GLN A 577 -21.76 40.43 -18.59
N LYS A 578 -22.68 39.94 -19.42
CA LYS A 578 -23.17 38.56 -19.39
C LYS A 578 -22.96 37.92 -20.75
N ASN A 579 -22.73 36.61 -20.74
CA ASN A 579 -22.79 35.83 -21.96
C ASN A 579 -24.26 35.62 -22.33
N THR A 580 -24.63 36.04 -23.53
CA THR A 580 -25.96 35.85 -24.07
C THR A 580 -25.87 34.77 -25.15
N THR A 581 -26.84 33.85 -25.16
CA THR A 581 -26.86 32.73 -26.10
C THR A 581 -28.06 32.88 -27.01
N ASP A 582 -27.82 33.07 -28.30
CA ASP A 582 -28.86 33.07 -29.33
C ASP A 582 -28.82 31.73 -30.10
N LEU A 583 -30.01 31.17 -30.31
CA LEU A 583 -30.21 29.94 -31.07
C LEU A 583 -30.59 30.36 -32.51
N LEU A 584 -29.75 30.03 -33.48
CA LEU A 584 -30.01 30.26 -34.92
C LEU A 584 -30.19 28.94 -35.67
#